data_AF-A0A2V8AHC1-F1
#
_entry.id   AF-A0A2V8AHC1-F1
#
_cell.length_a   1.000
_cell.length_b   1.000
_cell.length_c   1.000
_cell.angle_alpha   90.00
_cell.angle_beta   90.00
_cell.angle_gamma   90.00
#
_symmetry.space_group_name_H-M   'P 1'
#
loop_
_entity.id
_entity.type
_entity.pdbx_description
1 polymer ?
#
loop_
_entity_poly.entity_id
_entity_poly.type
_entity_poly.pdbx_seq_one_letter_code
_entity_poly.pdbx_strand_id
1 'polypeptide(L)'
;MTRGWRAVASRLAAPAAPGNVVLSPECERLLSPFVLTVACAPVVVEPDGPAVTPSRVIGQTGLETRLEASERSGFTLYVGREAHLARLERDVDSAHRGNGRVIEIVGDAGVGKSRLVYELRERLSATGATALQGR
;
A
#
# COMPACT_ATOMS: atom_id res chain seq x y z
N MET A 1 5.06 4.07 28.16
CA MET A 1 3.65 3.85 27.77
C MET A 1 3.51 2.55 26.94
N THR A 2 3.73 1.36 27.51
CA THR A 2 3.94 0.13 26.70
C THR A 2 3.22 -1.14 27.19
N ARG A 3 2.22 -1.06 28.08
CA ARG A 3 1.59 -2.26 28.69
C ARG A 3 0.18 -2.64 28.19
N GLY A 4 -0.52 -1.81 27.41
CA GLY A 4 -1.94 -2.07 27.05
C GLY A 4 -2.18 -3.03 25.88
N TRP A 5 -1.31 -3.03 24.87
CA TRP A 5 -1.62 -3.69 23.58
C TRP A 5 -1.70 -5.23 23.67
N ARG A 6 -0.96 -5.87 24.58
CA ARG A 6 -1.00 -7.33 24.76
C ARG A 6 -2.34 -7.81 25.32
N ALA A 7 -2.92 -7.06 26.26
CA ALA A 7 -4.22 -7.38 26.82
C ALA A 7 -5.32 -7.26 25.77
N VAL A 8 -5.27 -6.19 24.98
CA VAL A 8 -6.15 -5.97 23.81
C VAL A 8 -6.03 -7.13 22.81
N ALA A 9 -4.80 -7.46 22.40
CA ALA A 9 -4.56 -8.55 21.45
C ALA A 9 -5.05 -9.91 21.97
N SER A 10 -4.81 -10.20 23.25
CA SER A 10 -5.27 -11.46 23.87
C SER A 10 -6.78 -11.56 23.91
N ARG A 11 -7.49 -10.47 24.21
CA ARG A 11 -8.97 -10.45 24.23
C ARG A 11 -9.56 -10.55 22.83
N LEU A 12 -8.96 -9.88 21.85
CA LEU A 12 -9.32 -10.01 20.43
C LEU A 12 -9.11 -11.44 19.89
N ALA A 13 -8.05 -12.12 20.33
CA ALA A 13 -7.71 -13.46 19.87
C ALA A 13 -8.46 -14.58 20.64
N ALA A 14 -9.03 -14.30 21.82
CA ALA A 14 -9.69 -15.30 22.64
C ALA A 14 -10.80 -16.13 21.92
N PRO A 15 -11.65 -15.55 21.05
CA PRO A 15 -12.65 -16.33 20.32
C PRO A 15 -12.11 -16.96 19.02
N ALA A 16 -10.84 -16.74 18.67
CA ALA A 16 -10.26 -17.27 17.45
C ALA A 16 -9.87 -18.74 17.61
N ALA A 17 -10.29 -19.60 16.66
CA ALA A 17 -9.80 -20.97 16.63
C ALA A 17 -8.29 -21.01 16.29
N PRO A 18 -7.54 -22.01 16.77
CA PRO A 18 -6.11 -22.17 16.49
C PRO A 18 -5.80 -22.13 14.98
N GLY A 19 -4.68 -21.49 14.63
CA GLY A 19 -4.25 -21.34 13.23
C GLY A 19 -4.91 -20.17 12.48
N ASN A 20 -5.85 -19.45 13.09
CA ASN A 20 -6.44 -18.26 12.49
C ASN A 20 -5.69 -16.98 12.89
N VAL A 21 -5.59 -16.06 11.93
CA VAL A 21 -5.16 -14.68 12.17
C VAL A 21 -6.40 -13.79 12.25
N VAL A 22 -6.51 -13.03 13.32
CA VAL A 22 -7.63 -12.10 13.56
C VAL A 22 -7.10 -10.67 13.61
N LEU A 23 -7.83 -9.77 12.96
CA LEU A 23 -7.53 -8.35 12.86
C LEU A 23 -8.57 -7.55 13.65
N SER A 24 -8.12 -6.52 14.35
CA SER A 24 -9.02 -5.45 14.78
C SER A 24 -9.47 -4.63 13.55
N PRO A 25 -10.55 -3.85 13.64
CA PRO A 25 -10.96 -2.93 12.57
C PRO A 25 -9.84 -1.98 12.11
N GLU A 26 -8.99 -1.53 13.03
CA GLU A 26 -7.86 -0.65 12.72
C GLU A 26 -6.78 -1.37 11.92
N CYS A 27 -6.46 -2.62 12.31
CA CYS A 27 -5.54 -3.47 11.55
C CYS A 27 -6.11 -3.82 10.18
N GLU A 28 -7.40 -4.14 10.11
CA GLU A 28 -8.10 -4.42 8.85
C GLU A 28 -8.03 -3.22 7.92
N ARG A 29 -8.27 -1.99 8.39
CA ARG A 29 -8.16 -0.79 7.55
C ARG A 29 -6.77 -0.60 6.94
N LEU A 30 -5.71 -1.03 7.64
CA LEU A 30 -4.33 -0.93 7.15
C LEU A 30 -3.96 -2.07 6.21
N LEU A 31 -4.57 -3.24 6.38
CA LEU A 31 -4.20 -4.47 5.69
C LEU A 31 -5.20 -4.89 4.61
N SER A 32 -6.39 -4.28 4.54
CA SER A 32 -7.47 -4.65 3.62
C SER A 32 -7.07 -4.70 2.14
N PRO A 33 -6.08 -3.94 1.63
CA PRO A 33 -5.61 -4.14 0.27
C PRO A 33 -4.88 -5.48 0.09
N PHE A 34 -4.23 -6.00 1.13
CA PHE A 34 -3.30 -7.14 1.09
C PHE A 34 -3.93 -8.47 1.49
N VAL A 35 -5.03 -8.45 2.25
CA VAL A 35 -5.66 -9.67 2.78
C VAL A 35 -7.16 -9.70 2.52
N LEU A 36 -7.66 -10.91 2.32
CA LEU A 36 -9.09 -11.20 2.28
C LEU A 36 -9.55 -11.54 3.70
N THR A 37 -10.67 -10.97 4.11
CA THR A 37 -11.19 -11.11 5.47
C THR A 37 -12.65 -11.52 5.50
N VAL A 38 -13.06 -12.11 6.63
CA VAL A 38 -14.47 -12.34 6.98
C VAL A 38 -14.73 -11.83 8.39
N ALA A 39 -15.82 -11.07 8.57
CA ALA A 39 -16.23 -10.57 9.88
C ALA A 39 -16.52 -11.72 10.85
N CYS A 40 -16.12 -11.55 12.10
CA CYS A 40 -16.39 -12.47 13.20
C CYS A 40 -17.47 -11.92 14.13
N ALA A 41 -17.85 -12.70 15.14
CA ALA A 41 -18.75 -12.22 16.18
C ALA A 41 -18.10 -11.05 16.95
N PRO A 42 -18.88 -10.01 17.34
CA PRO A 42 -18.35 -8.91 18.14
C PRO A 42 -17.78 -9.36 19.49
N VAL A 43 -16.73 -8.69 19.94
CA VAL A 43 -16.00 -9.00 21.18
C VAL A 43 -15.83 -7.73 21.99
N VAL A 44 -16.09 -7.82 23.29
CA VAL A 44 -15.80 -6.75 24.24
C VAL A 44 -14.32 -6.82 24.62
N VAL A 45 -13.54 -5.87 24.11
CA VAL A 45 -12.08 -5.83 24.30
C VAL A 45 -11.71 -5.07 25.57
N GLU A 46 -12.51 -4.09 25.98
CA GLU A 46 -12.35 -3.38 27.26
C GLU A 46 -13.65 -3.51 28.07
N PRO A 47 -13.58 -3.71 29.40
CA PRO A 47 -14.75 -4.05 30.22
C PRO A 47 -15.95 -3.11 30.07
N ASP A 48 -15.68 -1.81 29.89
CA ASP A 48 -16.68 -0.76 29.74
C ASP A 48 -16.66 -0.11 28.34
N GLY A 49 -16.02 -0.78 27.38
CA GLY A 49 -15.87 -0.30 26.01
C GLY A 49 -16.94 -0.85 25.05
N PRO A 50 -17.11 -0.23 23.87
CA PRO A 50 -17.97 -0.78 22.83
C PRO A 50 -17.45 -2.15 22.35
N ALA A 51 -18.38 -3.02 21.92
CA ALA A 51 -18.00 -4.26 21.25
C ALA A 51 -17.30 -3.94 19.93
N VAL A 52 -16.19 -4.62 19.67
CA VAL A 52 -15.41 -4.53 18.45
C VAL A 52 -15.75 -5.73 17.57
N THR A 53 -15.99 -5.52 16.28
CA THR A 53 -16.14 -6.62 15.33
C THR A 53 -14.79 -6.93 14.70
N PRO A 54 -14.08 -7.98 15.15
CA PRO A 54 -12.85 -8.38 14.51
C PRO A 54 -13.12 -9.09 13.18
N SER A 55 -12.09 -9.17 12.37
CA SER A 55 -12.13 -9.85 11.07
C SER A 55 -11.06 -10.91 10.99
N ARG A 56 -11.41 -12.10 10.51
CA ARG A 56 -10.49 -13.21 10.33
C ARG A 56 -9.91 -13.18 8.92
N VAL A 57 -8.60 -13.32 8.82
CA VAL A 57 -7.91 -13.45 7.52
C VAL A 57 -8.21 -14.83 6.93
N ILE A 58 -8.65 -14.85 5.68
CA ILE A 58 -8.97 -16.07 4.92
C ILE A 58 -8.07 -16.28 3.70
N GLY A 59 -7.24 -15.31 3.36
CA GLY A 59 -6.32 -15.39 2.24
C GLY A 59 -5.55 -14.09 2.03
N GLN A 60 -4.59 -14.14 1.11
CA GLN A 60 -3.87 -12.97 0.62
C GLN A 60 -4.45 -12.53 -0.73
N THR A 61 -4.39 -11.24 -1.03
CA THR A 61 -4.84 -10.71 -2.33
C THR A 61 -3.80 -10.86 -3.44
N GLY A 62 -2.56 -11.22 -3.08
CA GLY A 62 -1.42 -11.29 -4.00
C GLY A 62 -0.71 -9.95 -4.25
N LEU A 63 -1.15 -8.86 -3.59
CA LEU A 63 -0.44 -7.58 -3.62
C LEU A 63 0.79 -7.66 -2.73
N GLU A 64 1.95 -7.22 -3.24
CA GLU A 64 3.23 -7.32 -2.55
C GLU A 64 3.71 -5.94 -2.07
N THR A 65 3.32 -4.88 -2.76
CA THR A 65 3.78 -3.52 -2.44
C THR A 65 2.65 -2.54 -2.12
N ARG A 66 2.99 -1.50 -1.36
CA ARG A 66 2.06 -0.38 -1.10
C ARG A 66 1.67 0.36 -2.38
N LEU A 67 2.53 0.38 -3.40
CA LEU A 67 2.20 1.01 -4.68
C LEU A 67 1.09 0.24 -5.39
N GLU A 68 1.21 -1.09 -5.49
CA GLU A 68 0.19 -1.96 -6.08
C GLU A 68 -1.13 -1.89 -5.32
N ALA A 69 -1.06 -1.84 -3.99
CA ALA A 69 -2.25 -1.63 -3.14
C ALA A 69 -2.95 -0.30 -3.47
N SER A 70 -2.20 0.79 -3.59
CA SER A 70 -2.74 2.11 -3.94
C SER A 70 -3.24 2.20 -5.38
N GLU A 71 -2.61 1.50 -6.32
CA GLU A 71 -3.07 1.40 -7.70
C GLU A 71 -4.46 0.75 -7.78
N ARG A 72 -4.66 -0.34 -7.03
CA ARG A 72 -5.94 -1.03 -6.98
C ARG A 72 -7.03 -0.25 -6.23
N SER A 73 -6.70 0.42 -5.13
CA SER A 73 -7.66 1.18 -4.33
C SER A 73 -7.96 2.58 -4.89
N GLY A 74 -7.22 3.01 -5.91
CA GLY A 74 -7.17 4.38 -6.34
C GLY A 74 -6.13 5.19 -5.56
N PHE A 75 -5.30 5.91 -6.30
CA PHE A 75 -4.32 6.81 -5.73
C PHE A 75 -4.96 8.12 -5.24
N THR A 76 -4.34 8.75 -4.26
CA THR A 76 -4.57 10.16 -3.99
C THR A 76 -4.12 11.00 -5.18
N LEU A 77 -4.65 12.23 -5.28
CA LEU A 77 -4.22 13.19 -6.30
C LEU A 77 -2.70 13.34 -6.31
N TYR A 78 -2.13 13.31 -7.50
CA TYR A 78 -0.71 13.53 -7.71
C TYR A 78 -0.43 15.04 -7.72
N VAL A 79 0.32 15.54 -6.74
CA VAL A 79 0.57 16.98 -6.53
C VAL A 79 2.01 17.26 -6.11
N GLY A 80 2.53 18.44 -6.44
CA GLY A 80 3.78 18.98 -5.91
C GLY A 80 5.06 18.33 -6.49
N ARG A 81 4.92 17.59 -7.59
CA ARG A 81 6.00 16.83 -8.24
C ARG A 81 6.06 17.03 -9.75
N GLU A 82 5.33 18.00 -10.26
CA GLU A 82 5.18 18.30 -11.69
C GLU A 82 6.53 18.63 -12.32
N ALA A 83 7.37 19.41 -11.64
CA ALA A 83 8.71 19.76 -12.13
C ALA A 83 9.66 18.55 -12.22
N HIS A 84 9.56 17.61 -11.26
CA HIS A 84 10.36 16.39 -11.27
C HIS A 84 9.90 15.46 -12.41
N LEU A 85 8.58 15.31 -12.57
CA LEU A 85 8.01 14.51 -13.64
C LEU A 85 8.36 15.08 -15.02
N ALA A 86 8.21 16.39 -15.21
CA ALA A 86 8.58 17.06 -16.46
C ALA A 86 10.08 16.93 -16.78
N ARG A 87 10.95 16.84 -15.77
CA ARG A 87 12.37 16.55 -16.00
C ARG A 87 12.57 15.14 -16.54
N LEU A 88 11.94 14.14 -15.93
CA LEU A 88 12.03 12.76 -16.39
C LEU A 88 11.47 12.58 -17.81
N GLU A 89 10.36 13.25 -18.13
CA GLU A 89 9.80 13.27 -19.49
C GLU A 89 10.81 13.80 -20.52
N ARG A 90 11.48 14.92 -20.23
CA ARG A 90 12.55 15.45 -21.10
C ARG A 90 13.72 14.49 -21.27
N ASP A 91 14.08 13.77 -20.22
CA ASP A 91 15.16 12.78 -20.28
C ASP A 91 14.75 11.57 -21.15
N VAL A 92 13.48 11.17 -21.11
CA VAL A 92 12.92 10.15 -22.01
C VAL A 92 12.89 10.63 -23.46
N ASP A 93 12.49 11.87 -23.73
CA ASP A 93 12.56 12.44 -25.08
C ASP A 93 13.99 12.49 -25.62
N SER A 94 14.96 12.76 -24.73
CA SER A 94 16.38 12.73 -25.08
C SER A 94 16.85 11.32 -25.45
N ALA A 95 16.38 10.31 -24.72
CA ALA A 95 16.65 8.90 -25.01
C ALA A 95 16.07 8.47 -26.37
N HIS A 96 14.87 8.92 -26.72
CA HIS A 96 14.28 8.68 -28.06
C HIS A 96 15.13 9.26 -29.19
N ARG A 97 15.86 10.34 -28.94
CA ARG A 97 16.82 10.94 -29.90
C ARG A 97 18.20 10.26 -29.89
N GLY A 98 18.33 9.08 -29.26
CA GLY A 98 19.57 8.31 -29.19
C GLY A 98 20.48 8.67 -28.01
N ASN A 99 20.10 9.61 -27.14
CA ASN A 99 20.89 10.01 -25.98
C ASN A 99 20.39 9.31 -24.71
N GLY A 100 20.73 8.04 -24.57
CA GLY A 100 20.36 7.23 -23.40
C GLY A 100 20.79 7.87 -22.07
N ARG A 101 19.99 7.66 -21.02
CA ARG A 101 20.23 8.23 -19.69
C ARG A 101 20.07 7.15 -18.62
N VAL A 102 20.88 7.25 -17.57
CA VAL A 102 20.67 6.54 -16.30
C VAL A 102 20.31 7.59 -15.27
N ILE A 103 19.20 7.37 -14.56
CA ILE A 103 18.65 8.30 -13.59
C ILE A 103 18.47 7.58 -12.27
N GLU A 104 19.05 8.14 -11.21
CA GLU A 104 18.81 7.70 -9.83
C GLU A 104 17.81 8.64 -9.15
N ILE A 105 16.79 8.07 -8.51
CA ILE A 105 15.78 8.83 -7.77
C ILE A 105 16.00 8.60 -6.28
N VAL A 106 16.48 9.62 -5.58
CA VAL A 106 16.79 9.58 -4.15
C VAL A 106 15.77 10.39 -3.35
N GLY A 107 15.52 9.98 -2.12
CA GLY A 107 14.65 10.68 -1.18
C GLY A 107 14.16 9.76 -0.07
N ASP A 108 13.46 10.32 0.91
CA ASP A 108 13.04 9.58 2.10
C ASP A 108 12.00 8.48 1.82
N ALA A 109 11.89 7.54 2.75
CA ALA A 109 10.85 6.52 2.71
C ALA A 109 9.47 7.18 2.72
N GLY A 110 8.58 6.73 1.82
CA GLY A 110 7.23 7.27 1.71
C GLY A 110 7.09 8.61 0.97
N VAL A 111 8.18 9.26 0.52
CA VAL A 111 8.13 10.58 -0.14
C VAL A 111 7.53 10.58 -1.57
N GLY A 112 7.10 9.41 -2.06
CA GLY A 112 6.46 9.26 -3.37
C GLY A 112 7.39 8.92 -4.54
N LYS A 113 8.59 8.38 -4.31
CA LYS A 113 9.52 7.99 -5.40
C LYS A 113 8.90 6.99 -6.39
N SER A 114 8.30 5.92 -5.88
CA SER A 114 7.63 4.92 -6.72
C SER A 114 6.40 5.49 -7.43
N ARG A 115 5.71 6.45 -6.80
CA ARG A 115 4.59 7.17 -7.41
C ARG A 115 5.04 8.05 -8.58
N LEU A 116 6.18 8.75 -8.45
CA LEU A 116 6.77 9.53 -9.55
C LEU A 116 7.11 8.65 -10.77
N VAL A 117 7.69 7.46 -10.54
CA VAL A 117 8.00 6.51 -11.63
C VAL A 117 6.72 5.94 -12.26
N TYR A 118 5.71 5.62 -11.44
CA TYR A 118 4.40 5.20 -11.93
C TYR A 118 3.78 6.27 -12.86
N GLU A 119 3.73 7.52 -12.42
CA GLU A 119 3.16 8.63 -13.21
C GLU A 119 3.90 8.86 -14.53
N LEU A 120 5.23 8.74 -14.52
CA LEU A 120 6.01 8.78 -15.76
C LEU A 120 5.57 7.67 -16.72
N ARG A 121 5.47 6.43 -16.25
CA ARG A 121 5.08 5.28 -17.08
C ARG A 121 3.68 5.44 -17.65
N GLU A 122 2.73 5.90 -16.84
CA GLU A 122 1.37 6.17 -17.30
C GLU A 122 1.35 7.18 -18.44
N ARG A 123 2.14 8.26 -18.35
CA ARG A 123 2.23 9.26 -19.43
C ARG A 123 2.94 8.74 -20.67
N LEU A 124 3.93 7.86 -20.51
CA LEU A 124 4.65 7.24 -21.62
C LEU A 124 3.83 6.18 -22.35
N SER A 125 2.81 5.60 -21.72
CA SER A 125 1.91 4.65 -22.38
C SER A 125 1.24 5.26 -23.63
N ALA A 126 1.06 6.58 -23.64
CA ALA A 126 0.51 7.33 -24.77
C ALA A 126 1.53 7.65 -25.87
N THR A 127 2.84 7.46 -25.64
CA THR A 127 3.91 7.90 -26.57
C THR A 127 4.52 6.75 -27.39
N GLY A 128 4.03 5.52 -27.24
CA GLY A 128 4.55 4.34 -27.94
C GLY A 128 5.85 3.78 -27.36
N ALA A 129 6.33 4.33 -26.24
CA ALA A 129 7.49 3.81 -25.53
C ALA A 129 7.15 2.50 -24.81
N THR A 130 8.04 1.52 -24.87
CA THR A 130 7.91 0.29 -24.08
C THR A 130 8.57 0.48 -22.71
N ALA A 131 7.77 0.39 -21.64
CA ALA A 131 8.28 0.43 -20.27
C ALA A 131 8.54 -1.00 -19.75
N LEU A 132 9.77 -1.26 -19.31
CA LEU A 132 10.14 -2.50 -18.63
C LEU A 132 10.45 -2.20 -17.16
N GLN A 133 9.96 -3.04 -16.26
CA GLN A 133 10.19 -2.92 -14.82
C GLN A 133 10.81 -4.21 -14.29
N GLY A 134 11.97 -4.11 -13.64
CA GLY A 134 12.55 -5.20 -12.86
C GLY A 134 11.93 -5.28 -11.47
N ARG A 135 11.92 -6.49 -10.92
CA ARG A 135 11.60 -6.77 -9.51
C ARG A 135 12.84 -7.24 -8.78
#